data_AF-A0A9E4M2N8-F1
#
_entry.id   AF-A0A9E4M2N8-F1
#
_cell.length_a   1.000
_cell.length_b   1.000
_cell.length_c   1.000
_cell.angle_alpha   90.00
_cell.angle_beta   90.00
_cell.angle_gamma   90.00
#
_symmetry.space_group_name_H-M   'P 1'
#
loop_
_entity.id
_entity.type
_entity.pdbx_description
1 polymer ?
#
loop_
_entity_poly.entity_id
_entity_poly.type
_entity_poly.pdbx_seq_one_letter_code
_entity_poly.pdbx_strand_id
1 'polypeptide(L)'
;MARSKSLADLSDVELLGMLDQAKDEATNLRFQHVTGQLDNVNLIAGSRKQVARILTELRAREISTAEMVTTRQADDADASAEVETDATGAPRVFKRRRRRDD
;
A
#
# COMPACT_ATOMS: atom_id res chain seq x y z
N MET A 1 16.49 -14.85 23.39
CA MET A 1 15.96 -14.45 22.06
C MET A 1 15.87 -12.94 22.02
N ALA A 2 16.89 -12.25 21.51
CA ALA A 2 16.76 -10.83 21.21
C ALA A 2 15.65 -10.69 20.16
N ARG A 3 14.62 -9.89 20.44
CA ARG A 3 13.60 -9.56 19.45
C ARG A 3 14.34 -8.87 18.30
N SER A 4 14.54 -9.59 17.20
CA SER A 4 14.87 -8.96 15.92
C SER A 4 13.87 -7.84 15.72
N LYS A 5 14.36 -6.62 15.41
CA LYS A 5 13.50 -5.44 15.19
C LYS A 5 12.29 -5.83 14.36
N SER A 6 11.10 -5.39 14.77
CA SER A 6 9.90 -5.67 14.00
C SER A 6 10.07 -5.05 12.61
N LEU A 7 9.58 -5.71 11.55
CA LEU A 7 9.66 -5.16 10.19
C LEU A 7 8.99 -3.77 10.11
N ALA A 8 8.02 -3.52 10.98
CA ALA A 8 7.36 -2.24 11.14
C ALA A 8 8.29 -1.09 11.59
N ASP A 9 9.35 -1.39 12.35
CA ASP A 9 10.25 -0.38 12.95
C ASP A 9 11.37 0.07 11.98
N LEU A 10 11.49 -0.60 10.83
CA LEU A 10 12.55 -0.36 9.85
C LEU A 10 12.15 0.73 8.85
N SER A 11 13.12 1.50 8.39
CA SER A 11 12.94 2.42 7.27
C SER A 11 12.72 1.68 5.95
N ASP A 12 12.14 2.34 4.95
CA ASP A 12 11.90 1.74 3.62
C ASP A 12 13.22 1.27 2.97
N VAL A 13 14.30 2.04 3.15
CA VAL A 13 15.63 1.70 2.63
C VAL A 13 16.18 0.44 3.29
N GLU A 14 16.04 0.32 4.61
CA GLU A 14 16.46 -0.89 5.34
C GLU A 14 15.62 -2.11 4.95
N LEU A 15 14.30 -1.94 4.75
CA LEU A 15 13.43 -3.02 4.28
C LEU A 15 13.82 -3.50 2.89
N LEU A 16 14.14 -2.60 1.96
CA LEU A 16 14.62 -2.95 0.63
C LEU A 16 15.97 -3.66 0.69
N GLY A 17 16.91 -3.18 1.51
CA GLY A 17 18.19 -3.86 1.72
C GLY A 17 18.03 -5.27 2.29
N MET A 18 17.14 -5.44 3.28
CA MET A 18 16.82 -6.76 3.84
C MET A 18 16.09 -7.66 2.83
N LEU A 19 15.25 -7.09 1.96
CA LEU A 19 14.57 -7.83 0.90
C LEU A 19 15.57 -8.45 -0.06
N ASP A 20 16.58 -7.68 -0.47
CA ASP A 20 17.59 -8.16 -1.41
C ASP A 20 18.48 -9.24 -0.78
N GLN A 21 18.92 -9.05 0.46
CA GLN A 21 19.63 -10.09 1.22
C GLN A 21 18.82 -11.38 1.36
N ALA A 22 17.53 -11.27 1.69
CA ALA A 22 16.65 -12.44 1.85
C ALA A 22 16.39 -13.15 0.51
N LYS A 23 16.33 -12.42 -0.62
CA LYS A 23 16.24 -13.02 -1.95
C LYS A 23 17.52 -13.76 -2.31
N ASP A 24 18.67 -13.15 -2.09
CA ASP A 24 19.97 -13.78 -2.36
C ASP A 24 20.12 -15.08 -1.57
N GLU A 25 19.77 -15.06 -0.27
CA GLU A 25 19.72 -16.24 0.57
C GLU A 25 18.77 -17.32 0.00
N ALA A 26 17.56 -16.94 -0.41
CA ALA A 26 16.59 -17.87 -0.99
C ALA A 26 17.12 -18.53 -2.27
N THR A 27 17.83 -17.78 -3.12
CA THR A 27 18.44 -18.33 -4.34
C THR A 27 19.60 -19.27 -4.00
N ASN A 28 20.47 -18.86 -3.07
CA ASN A 28 21.59 -19.68 -2.60
C ASN A 28 21.12 -21.02 -2.02
N LEU A 29 20.10 -21.01 -1.16
CA LEU A 29 19.51 -22.23 -0.61
C LEU A 29 18.88 -23.11 -1.71
N ARG A 30 18.29 -22.50 -2.74
CA ARG A 30 17.76 -23.25 -3.88
C ARG A 30 18.87 -23.88 -4.71
N PHE A 31 20.00 -23.19 -4.92
CA PHE A 31 21.16 -23.77 -5.59
C PHE A 31 21.73 -24.95 -4.79
N GLN A 32 21.92 -24.79 -3.48
CA GLN A 32 22.36 -25.87 -2.59
C GLN A 32 21.40 -27.07 -2.57
N HIS A 33 20.10 -26.81 -2.66
CA HIS A 33 19.09 -27.86 -2.77
C HIS A 33 19.22 -28.64 -4.08
N VAL A 34 19.44 -27.95 -5.19
CA VAL A 34 19.63 -28.57 -6.52
C VAL A 34 20.93 -29.38 -6.57
N THR A 35 22.00 -28.95 -5.90
CA THR A 35 23.25 -29.72 -5.81
C THR A 35 23.20 -30.87 -4.81
N GLY A 36 22.12 -30.99 -4.02
CA GLY A 36 21.99 -32.02 -2.99
C GLY A 36 22.88 -31.81 -1.77
N GLN A 37 23.44 -30.61 -1.58
CA GLN A 37 24.36 -30.28 -0.48
C GLN A 37 23.65 -29.61 0.72
N LEU A 38 22.32 -29.49 0.66
CA LEU A 38 21.55 -28.82 1.70
C LEU A 38 21.06 -29.81 2.77
N ASP A 39 21.58 -29.67 3.98
CA ASP A 39 21.20 -30.51 5.13
C ASP A 39 19.74 -30.30 5.58
N ASN A 40 19.23 -29.07 5.47
CA ASN A 40 17.91 -28.71 5.97
C ASN A 40 17.07 -27.93 4.94
N VAL A 41 16.16 -28.65 4.27
CA VAL A 41 15.25 -28.11 3.26
C VAL A 41 14.22 -27.12 3.84
N ASN A 42 13.93 -27.19 5.15
CA ASN A 42 12.99 -26.26 5.78
C ASN A 42 13.50 -24.82 5.79
N LEU A 43 14.81 -24.61 5.66
CA LEU A 43 15.41 -23.28 5.54
C LEU A 43 14.91 -22.54 4.28
N ILE A 44 14.64 -23.26 3.18
CA ILE A 44 14.06 -22.68 1.96
C ILE A 44 12.66 -22.12 2.23
N ALA A 45 11.83 -22.84 3.00
CA ALA A 45 10.50 -22.36 3.37
C ALA A 45 10.57 -21.15 4.30
N GLY A 46 11.51 -21.15 5.25
CA GLY A 46 11.77 -20.02 6.14
C GLY A 46 12.18 -18.75 5.39
N SER A 47 13.18 -18.87 4.51
CA SER A 47 13.69 -17.75 3.70
C SER A 47 12.62 -17.18 2.75
N ARG A 48 11.85 -18.04 2.06
CA ARG A 48 10.71 -17.58 1.24
C ARG A 48 9.66 -16.83 2.06
N LYS A 49 9.37 -17.29 3.27
CA LYS A 49 8.43 -16.63 4.18
C LYS A 49 8.94 -15.27 4.65
N GLN A 50 10.26 -15.13 4.84
CA GLN A 50 10.88 -13.85 5.18
C GLN A 50 10.74 -12.85 4.03
N VAL A 51 11.03 -13.25 2.79
CA VAL A 51 10.80 -12.42 1.59
C VAL A 51 9.33 -11.97 1.51
N ALA A 52 8.39 -12.91 1.68
CA ALA A 52 6.97 -12.60 1.65
C ALA A 52 6.56 -11.59 2.73
N ARG A 53 7.05 -11.73 3.95
CA ARG A 53 6.77 -10.79 5.05
C ARG A 53 7.24 -9.38 4.73
N ILE A 54 8.46 -9.23 4.20
CA ILE A 54 9.01 -7.92 3.85
C ILE A 54 8.19 -7.26 2.72
N LEU A 55 7.82 -8.04 1.70
CA LEU A 55 6.98 -7.54 0.60
C LEU A 55 5.59 -7.12 1.08
N THR A 56 4.98 -7.86 2.01
CA THR A 56 3.69 -7.49 2.58
C THR A 56 3.76 -6.16 3.33
N GLU A 57 4.82 -5.93 4.10
CA GLU A 57 5.01 -4.66 4.83
C GLU A 57 5.21 -3.47 3.87
N LEU A 58 6.06 -3.63 2.84
CA LEU A 58 6.22 -2.61 1.80
C LEU A 58 4.89 -2.32 1.11
N ARG A 59 4.11 -3.36 0.78
CA ARG A 59 2.80 -3.19 0.16
C ARG A 59 1.79 -2.51 1.08
N ALA A 60 1.80 -2.83 2.38
CA ALA A 60 0.94 -2.17 3.36
C ALA A 60 1.25 -0.66 3.45
N ARG A 61 2.53 -0.27 3.40
CA ARG A 61 2.95 1.14 3.35
C ARG A 61 2.45 1.83 2.08
N GLU A 62 2.63 1.20 0.92
CA GLU A 62 2.10 1.73 -0.35
C GLU A 62 0.59 1.95 -0.31
N ILE A 63 -0.17 0.97 0.18
CA ILE A 63 -1.63 1.07 0.30
C ILE A 63 -2.01 2.23 1.22
N SER A 64 -1.37 2.35 2.39
CA SER A 64 -1.61 3.46 3.31
C SER A 64 -1.35 4.82 2.66
N THR A 65 -0.24 4.98 1.91
CA THR A 65 0.04 6.23 1.20
C THR A 65 -1.01 6.52 0.11
N ALA A 66 -1.47 5.51 -0.62
CA ALA A 66 -2.48 5.67 -1.66
C ALA A 66 -3.84 6.08 -1.07
N GLU A 67 -4.28 5.45 0.02
CA GLU A 67 -5.53 5.78 0.73
C GLU A 67 -5.50 7.22 1.28
N MET A 68 -4.35 7.68 1.78
CA MET A 68 -4.18 9.06 2.23
C MET A 68 -4.31 10.07 1.07
N VAL A 69 -3.77 9.75 -0.10
CA VAL A 69 -3.88 10.61 -1.29
C VAL A 69 -5.33 10.67 -1.78
N THR A 70 -6.02 9.53 -1.86
CA THR A 70 -7.42 9.50 -2.31
C THR A 70 -8.36 10.24 -1.37
N THR A 71 -8.10 10.19 -0.05
CA THR A 71 -8.92 10.90 0.93
C THR A 71 -8.80 12.41 0.78
N ARG A 72 -7.56 12.93 0.62
CA ARG A 72 -7.35 14.37 0.36
C ARG A 72 -8.01 14.82 -0.95
N GLN A 73 -8.00 13.97 -1.96
CA GLN A 73 -8.56 14.29 -3.27
C GLN A 73 -10.10 14.32 -3.27
N ALA A 74 -10.74 13.65 -2.32
CA ALA A 74 -12.18 13.76 -2.09
C ALA A 74 -12.56 15.09 -1.42
N ASP A 75 -11.70 15.64 -0.55
CA ASP A 75 -11.93 16.94 0.10
C ASP A 75 -11.86 18.11 -0.91
N ASP A 76 -10.98 18.03 -1.91
CA ASP A 76 -10.85 19.05 -2.98
C ASP A 76 -11.99 19.00 -4.03
N ALA A 77 -12.65 17.84 -4.17
CA ALA A 77 -13.73 17.65 -5.14
C ALA A 77 -15.09 18.23 -4.67
N ASP A 78 -15.30 18.38 -3.36
CA ASP A 78 -16.52 19.00 -2.80
C ASP A 78 -16.44 20.55 -2.80
N ALA A 79 -15.22 21.11 -2.86
CA ALA A 79 -15.01 22.57 -2.90
C ALA A 79 -15.24 23.21 -4.29
N SER A 80 -15.42 22.41 -5.35
CA SER A 80 -15.49 22.90 -6.74
C SER A 80 -16.89 22.80 -7.38
N ALA A 81 -17.93 22.43 -6.63
CA ALA A 81 -19.26 22.13 -7.18
C ALA A 81 -20.36 23.21 -7.02
N GLU A 82 -20.11 24.38 -6.42
CA GLU A 82 -21.13 25.46 -6.41
C GLU A 82 -20.55 26.85 -6.69
N VAL A 83 -20.34 27.19 -7.97
CA VAL A 83 -20.54 28.58 -8.46
C VAL A 83 -21.02 28.52 -9.92
N GLU A 84 -22.31 28.22 -10.13
CA GLU A 84 -22.96 28.52 -11.40
C GLU A 84 -23.44 29.98 -11.34
N THR A 85 -22.56 30.92 -11.73
CA THR A 85 -22.93 32.33 -11.91
C THR A 85 -23.54 32.53 -13.29
N ASP A 86 -24.78 33.00 -13.35
CA ASP A 86 -25.33 33.62 -14.55
C ASP A 86 -24.45 34.82 -14.99
N ALA A 87 -24.60 35.29 -16.24
CA ALA A 87 -23.86 36.42 -16.83
C ALA A 87 -23.99 37.79 -16.09
N THR A 88 -24.65 37.82 -14.93
CA THR A 88 -24.80 38.97 -14.03
C THR A 88 -24.27 38.70 -12.60
N GLY A 89 -23.69 37.52 -12.33
CA GLY A 89 -23.00 37.22 -11.07
C GLY A 89 -23.89 36.98 -9.84
N ALA A 90 -25.16 36.57 -9.99
CA ALA A 90 -26.07 36.32 -8.87
C ALA A 90 -26.40 34.81 -8.71
N PRO A 91 -26.41 34.25 -7.48
CA PRO A 91 -26.71 32.84 -7.25
C PRO A 91 -28.21 32.54 -7.37
N ARG A 92 -28.59 31.53 -8.17
CA ARG A 92 -30.00 31.11 -8.35
C ARG A 92 -30.39 29.99 -7.38
N VAL A 93 -31.39 30.23 -6.53
CA VAL A 93 -32.05 29.19 -5.71
C VAL A 93 -33.23 28.59 -6.48
N PHE A 94 -33.12 27.35 -6.94
CA PHE A 94 -34.23 26.63 -7.57
C PHE A 94 -35.28 26.20 -6.52
N LYS A 95 -36.41 26.91 -6.43
CA LYS A 95 -37.57 26.44 -5.64
C LYS A 95 -38.18 25.22 -6.32
N ARG A 96 -37.98 24.02 -5.75
CA ARG A 96 -38.65 22.78 -6.19
C ARG A 96 -40.18 22.95 -6.12
N ARG A 97 -40.84 23.11 -7.28
CA ARG A 97 -42.30 23.03 -7.36
C ARG A 97 -42.68 21.57 -7.11
N ARG A 98 -43.34 21.30 -5.98
CA ARG A 98 -44.00 20.01 -5.75
C ARG A 98 -45.02 19.82 -6.87
N ARG A 99 -44.83 18.80 -7.72
CA ARG A 99 -45.88 18.32 -8.63
C ARG A 99 -47.06 17.91 -7.75
N ARG A 100 -48.19 18.56 -7.96
CA ARG A 100 -49.48 18.20 -7.39
C ARG A 100 -50.12 17.26 -8.42
N ASP A 101 -50.51 16.09 -7.95
CA ASP A 101 -51.11 15.00 -8.71
C ASP A 101 -52.43 15.44 -9.37
N ASP A 102 -52.69 14.95 -10.58
CA ASP A 102 -53.99 14.83 -11.25
C ASP A 102 -54.00 13.52 -12.06
#